data_AF-A0A0A1WX83-F1
#
_entry.id   AF-A0A0A1WX83-F1
#
_cell.length_a   1.000
_cell.length_b   1.000
_cell.length_c   1.000
_cell.angle_alpha   90.00
_cell.angle_beta   90.00
_cell.angle_gamma   90.00
#
_symmetry.space_group_name_H-M   'P 1'
#
loop_
_entity.id
_entity.type
_entity.pdbx_description
1 polymer ?
#
loop_
_entity_poly.entity_id
_entity_poly.type
_entity_poly.pdbx_seq_one_letter_code
_entity_poly.pdbx_strand_id
1 'polypeptide(L)'
;MPSLIVFRMWRDVCVWLSCRRRLPTFFLRIVRENVEYRERNDVHSNDFMSILMDLNKGKHLKSADDQLRALSVSQMTAQAFVFFVAGFETSATTLAFALYELALQTDLQERLRTEIEETIQKYNNEFTYECMEDMPYMKQVLSETQRKYPIAPNLMRQAAADYVVPGHPKYVIKKGMMVTIPTIGIHYDPEIYPEPDKFDPERFSVEAVKLRDSVDWLPFGDGPRNCIGMRFGQMQMRVGLSYLLRRYKFTPCEKTQIPMVFQKSFALFPQGGIHLKIERV
;
A
#
# COMPACT_ATOMS: atom_id res chain seq x y z
N MET A 1 -20.96 21.58 -11.99
CA MET A 1 -21.38 20.47 -11.11
C MET A 1 -20.12 19.84 -10.54
N PRO A 2 -19.88 19.89 -9.21
CA PRO A 2 -18.71 19.24 -8.63
C PRO A 2 -18.94 17.72 -8.56
N SER A 3 -18.10 16.97 -9.26
CA SER A 3 -18.10 15.52 -9.29
C SER A 3 -17.57 14.95 -7.97
N LEU A 4 -18.45 14.32 -7.18
CA LEU A 4 -18.03 13.48 -6.06
C LEU A 4 -17.38 12.20 -6.61
N ILE A 5 -16.11 11.96 -6.28
CA ILE A 5 -15.49 10.64 -6.45
C ILE A 5 -15.66 9.88 -5.13
N VAL A 6 -16.26 8.69 -5.20
CA VAL A 6 -16.43 7.79 -4.07
C VAL A 6 -15.47 6.63 -4.27
N PHE A 7 -14.47 6.48 -3.40
CA PHE A 7 -13.68 5.25 -3.32
C PHE A 7 -14.47 4.20 -2.52
N ARG A 8 -15.46 3.57 -3.18
CA ARG A 8 -16.24 2.44 -2.65
C ARG A 8 -15.86 1.19 -3.42
N MET A 9 -14.98 0.36 -2.87
CA MET A 9 -14.77 -0.99 -3.43
C MET A 9 -14.91 -2.12 -2.41
N TRP A 10 -14.78 -1.92 -1.10
CA TRP A 10 -14.83 -3.05 -0.15
C TRP A 10 -16.18 -3.70 0.09
N ARG A 11 -17.30 -2.98 -0.09
CA ARG A 11 -18.61 -3.65 -0.13
C ARG A 11 -18.64 -4.66 -1.27
N ASP A 12 -17.95 -4.37 -2.37
CA ASP A 12 -17.81 -5.28 -3.49
C ASP A 12 -16.70 -6.30 -3.24
N VAL A 13 -15.52 -5.99 -2.68
CA VAL A 13 -14.43 -6.98 -2.44
C VAL A 13 -14.85 -8.09 -1.46
N CYS A 14 -15.55 -7.77 -0.37
CA CYS A 14 -16.09 -8.79 0.55
C CYS A 14 -17.25 -9.58 -0.10
N VAL A 15 -18.13 -8.95 -0.86
CA VAL A 15 -19.18 -9.64 -1.65
C VAL A 15 -18.58 -10.45 -2.80
N TRP A 16 -17.46 -10.02 -3.35
CA TRP A 16 -16.65 -10.64 -4.39
C TRP A 16 -16.00 -11.90 -3.83
N LEU A 17 -15.27 -11.81 -2.71
CA LEU A 17 -14.71 -12.97 -2.00
C LEU A 17 -15.81 -13.96 -1.55
N SER A 18 -17.03 -13.48 -1.32
CA SER A 18 -18.21 -14.31 -1.04
C SER A 18 -18.79 -14.99 -2.30
N CYS A 19 -18.46 -14.50 -3.50
CA CYS A 19 -18.93 -15.03 -4.78
C CYS A 19 -18.03 -16.20 -5.23
N ARG A 20 -18.13 -17.33 -4.51
CA ARG A 20 -17.23 -18.51 -4.60
C ARG A 20 -16.99 -19.10 -6.00
N ARG A 21 -17.74 -18.72 -7.04
CA ARG A 21 -17.58 -19.27 -8.40
C ARG A 21 -17.21 -18.24 -9.48
N ARG A 22 -17.65 -16.98 -9.40
CA ARG A 22 -17.43 -16.02 -10.51
C ARG A 22 -16.03 -15.44 -10.56
N LEU A 23 -15.46 -15.20 -9.39
CA LEU A 23 -14.19 -14.48 -9.25
C LEU A 23 -12.97 -15.29 -9.72
N PRO A 24 -12.81 -16.56 -9.28
CA PRO A 24 -11.75 -17.41 -9.79
C PRO A 24 -11.90 -17.61 -11.30
N THR A 25 -13.12 -17.80 -11.80
CA THR A 25 -13.38 -17.95 -13.24
C THR A 25 -13.02 -16.69 -14.02
N PHE A 26 -13.31 -15.49 -13.50
CA PHE A 26 -12.95 -14.23 -14.14
C PHE A 26 -11.44 -14.07 -14.29
N PHE A 27 -10.68 -14.24 -13.19
CA PHE A 27 -9.21 -14.12 -13.23
C PHE A 27 -8.56 -15.24 -14.05
N LEU A 28 -9.05 -16.48 -13.93
CA LEU A 28 -8.56 -17.60 -14.74
C LEU A 28 -8.77 -17.33 -16.23
N ARG A 29 -9.95 -16.80 -16.59
CA ARG A 29 -10.26 -16.46 -17.98
C ARG A 29 -9.33 -15.37 -18.49
N ILE A 30 -9.19 -14.26 -17.77
CA ILE A 30 -8.34 -13.14 -18.20
C ILE A 30 -6.89 -13.57 -18.35
N VAL A 31 -6.35 -14.31 -17.38
CA VAL A 31 -4.96 -14.77 -17.44
C VAL A 31 -4.76 -15.71 -18.62
N ARG A 32 -5.68 -16.66 -18.84
CA ARG A 32 -5.62 -17.57 -19.98
C ARG A 32 -5.72 -16.83 -21.31
N GLU A 33 -6.72 -15.97 -21.48
CA GLU A 33 -6.91 -15.18 -22.70
C GLU A 33 -5.70 -14.28 -22.97
N ASN A 34 -5.09 -13.69 -21.94
CA ASN A 34 -3.89 -12.87 -22.08
C ASN A 34 -2.69 -13.69 -22.55
N VAL A 35 -2.46 -14.87 -21.95
CA VAL A 35 -1.40 -15.80 -22.36
C VAL A 35 -1.62 -16.24 -23.80
N GLU A 36 -2.80 -16.75 -24.14
CA GLU A 36 -3.13 -17.20 -25.50
C GLU A 36 -2.99 -16.09 -26.53
N TYR A 37 -3.45 -14.88 -26.21
CA TYR A 37 -3.32 -13.73 -27.08
C TYR A 37 -1.86 -13.36 -27.32
N ARG A 38 -1.03 -13.28 -26.27
CA ARG A 38 0.38 -12.92 -26.39
C ARG A 38 1.16 -13.96 -27.20
N GLU A 39 0.88 -15.25 -27.00
CA GLU A 39 1.54 -16.31 -27.76
C GLU A 39 1.11 -16.35 -29.22
N ARG A 40 -0.17 -16.13 -29.52
CA ARG A 40 -0.65 -16.11 -30.92
C ARG A 40 -0.16 -14.90 -31.71
N ASN A 41 0.07 -13.77 -31.04
CA ASN A 41 0.40 -12.50 -31.69
C ASN A 41 1.87 -12.08 -31.48
N ASP A 42 2.70 -12.94 -30.90
CA ASP A 42 4.12 -12.67 -30.57
C ASP A 42 4.33 -11.35 -29.81
N VAL A 43 3.43 -11.06 -28.85
CA VAL A 43 3.48 -9.83 -28.06
C VAL A 43 4.40 -10.02 -26.86
N HIS A 44 5.54 -9.31 -26.88
CA HIS A 44 6.49 -9.25 -25.79
C HIS A 44 6.35 -7.93 -25.02
N SER A 45 6.29 -8.03 -23.69
CA SER A 45 6.22 -6.88 -22.79
C SER A 45 7.12 -7.12 -21.58
N ASN A 46 7.65 -6.07 -20.97
CA ASN A 46 8.47 -6.18 -19.75
C ASN A 46 7.60 -5.98 -18.50
N ASP A 47 6.61 -6.85 -18.33
CA ASP A 47 5.63 -6.76 -17.24
C ASP A 47 5.55 -8.04 -16.39
N PHE A 48 4.75 -7.97 -15.32
CA PHE A 48 4.56 -9.09 -14.40
C PHE A 48 3.99 -10.34 -15.09
N MET A 49 3.15 -10.18 -16.12
CA MET A 49 2.59 -11.32 -16.85
C MET A 49 3.68 -12.05 -17.65
N SER A 50 4.61 -11.33 -18.25
CA SER A 50 5.75 -11.95 -18.94
C SER A 50 6.64 -12.75 -18.00
N ILE A 51 6.89 -12.24 -16.79
CA ILE A 51 7.62 -12.99 -15.74
C ILE A 51 6.88 -14.30 -15.41
N LEU A 52 5.55 -14.23 -15.21
CA LEU A 52 4.74 -15.42 -14.92
C LEU A 52 4.75 -16.42 -16.09
N MET A 53 4.71 -15.95 -17.33
CA MET A 53 4.78 -16.79 -18.53
C MET A 53 6.13 -17.48 -18.66
N ASP A 54 7.23 -16.78 -18.37
CA ASP A 54 8.57 -17.35 -18.37
C ASP A 54 8.72 -18.44 -17.29
N LEU A 55 8.19 -18.20 -16.09
CA LEU A 55 8.14 -19.20 -15.01
C LEU A 55 7.24 -20.40 -15.36
N ASN A 56 6.14 -20.19 -16.08
CA ASN A 56 5.30 -21.27 -16.61
C ASN A 56 6.02 -22.10 -17.68
N LYS A 57 6.93 -21.49 -18.44
CA LYS A 57 7.81 -22.18 -19.41
C LYS A 57 9.05 -22.81 -18.77
N GLY A 58 9.19 -22.71 -17.45
CA GLY A 58 10.35 -23.23 -16.71
C GLY A 58 11.64 -22.46 -16.94
N LYS A 59 11.57 -21.24 -17.49
CA LYS A 59 12.74 -20.35 -17.58
C LYS A 59 13.11 -19.86 -16.18
N HIS A 60 14.41 -19.61 -15.96
CA HIS A 60 14.98 -19.20 -14.67
C HIS A 60 14.96 -20.25 -13.56
N LEU A 61 14.58 -21.50 -13.85
CA LEU A 61 14.76 -22.64 -12.95
C LEU A 61 16.22 -23.13 -13.02
N LYS A 62 17.13 -22.51 -12.25
CA LYS A 62 18.54 -22.96 -12.14
C LYS A 62 18.73 -23.94 -10.96
N SER A 63 18.70 -25.24 -11.29
CA SER A 63 19.41 -26.41 -10.70
C SER A 63 19.46 -26.70 -9.18
N ALA A 64 19.44 -28.02 -8.91
CA ALA A 64 20.06 -28.83 -7.85
C ALA A 64 19.16 -29.38 -6.73
N ASP A 65 18.09 -28.68 -6.33
CA ASP A 65 17.09 -29.21 -5.41
C ASP A 65 15.71 -29.23 -6.09
N ASP A 66 15.15 -30.44 -6.17
CA ASP A 66 14.08 -30.86 -7.07
C ASP A 66 12.68 -30.37 -6.62
N GLN A 67 12.47 -29.06 -6.44
CA GLN A 67 11.17 -28.51 -5.99
C GLN A 67 10.64 -27.29 -6.72
N LEU A 68 11.44 -26.54 -7.49
CA LEU A 68 10.89 -25.39 -8.24
C LEU A 68 10.32 -25.86 -9.58
N ARG A 69 9.05 -26.29 -9.55
CA ARG A 69 8.30 -26.70 -10.75
C ARG A 69 7.83 -25.48 -11.53
N ALA A 70 7.75 -25.62 -12.86
CA ALA A 70 7.09 -24.66 -13.72
C ALA A 70 5.68 -24.33 -13.18
N LEU A 71 5.31 -23.05 -13.16
CA LEU A 71 4.02 -22.63 -12.63
C LEU A 71 2.90 -23.13 -13.55
N SER A 72 1.85 -23.74 -13.01
CA SER A 72 0.62 -23.97 -13.76
C SER A 72 -0.12 -22.65 -14.03
N VAL A 73 -1.00 -22.62 -15.04
CA VAL A 73 -1.88 -21.46 -15.32
C VAL A 73 -2.70 -21.06 -14.09
N SER A 74 -3.16 -22.03 -13.31
CA SER A 74 -3.87 -21.77 -12.05
C SER A 74 -2.99 -21.08 -11.01
N GLN A 75 -1.71 -21.47 -10.88
CA GLN A 75 -0.76 -20.81 -9.99
C GLN A 75 -0.40 -19.42 -10.48
N MET A 76 -0.17 -19.22 -11.79
CA MET A 76 0.01 -17.88 -12.37
C MET A 76 -1.18 -16.98 -12.05
N THR A 77 -2.39 -17.50 -12.23
CA THR A 77 -3.63 -16.78 -11.92
C THR A 77 -3.73 -16.40 -10.46
N ALA A 78 -3.38 -17.31 -9.55
CA ALA A 78 -3.34 -17.03 -8.12
C ALA A 78 -2.35 -15.91 -7.80
N GLN A 79 -1.14 -15.92 -8.39
CA GLN A 79 -0.17 -14.84 -8.20
C GLN A 79 -0.67 -13.50 -8.76
N ALA A 80 -1.21 -13.48 -9.98
CA ALA A 80 -1.79 -12.29 -10.59
C ALA A 80 -2.92 -11.68 -9.74
N PHE A 81 -3.80 -12.53 -9.21
CA PHE A 81 -4.88 -12.10 -8.32
C PHE A 81 -4.35 -11.47 -7.03
N VAL A 82 -3.40 -12.11 -6.36
CA VAL A 82 -2.82 -11.61 -5.10
C VAL A 82 -2.13 -10.26 -5.32
N PHE A 83 -1.33 -10.12 -6.38
CA PHE A 83 -0.65 -8.86 -6.70
C PHE A 83 -1.64 -7.74 -7.05
N PHE A 84 -2.71 -8.06 -7.80
CA PHE A 84 -3.74 -7.08 -8.14
C PHE A 84 -4.44 -6.55 -6.88
N VAL A 85 -4.94 -7.43 -6.01
CA VAL A 85 -5.67 -7.02 -4.81
C VAL A 85 -4.75 -6.30 -3.82
N ALA A 86 -3.57 -6.87 -3.54
CA ALA A 86 -2.63 -6.29 -2.59
C ALA A 86 -2.09 -4.93 -3.04
N GLY A 87 -1.81 -4.77 -4.34
CA GLY A 87 -1.25 -3.54 -4.90
C GLY A 87 -2.27 -2.43 -5.15
N PHE A 88 -3.50 -2.78 -5.53
CA PHE A 88 -4.54 -1.78 -5.80
C PHE A 88 -5.12 -1.20 -4.51
N GLU A 89 -5.62 -2.06 -3.63
CA GLU A 89 -6.50 -1.64 -2.55
C GLU A 89 -5.77 -0.90 -1.43
N THR A 90 -4.55 -1.36 -1.09
CA THR A 90 -3.73 -0.74 -0.03
C THR A 90 -3.25 0.65 -0.45
N SER A 91 -2.74 0.80 -1.68
CA SER A 91 -2.30 2.08 -2.24
C SER A 91 -3.46 3.06 -2.39
N ALA A 92 -4.60 2.63 -2.95
CA ALA A 92 -5.77 3.49 -3.13
C ALA A 92 -6.34 3.98 -1.80
N THR A 93 -6.41 3.11 -0.79
CA THR A 93 -6.87 3.50 0.55
C THR A 93 -5.91 4.46 1.22
N THR A 94 -4.60 4.24 1.11
CA THR A 94 -3.58 5.15 1.66
C THR A 94 -3.66 6.52 1.00
N LEU A 95 -3.84 6.59 -0.33
CA LEU A 95 -4.08 7.85 -1.05
C LEU A 95 -5.34 8.57 -0.54
N ALA A 96 -6.42 7.83 -0.31
CA ALA A 96 -7.65 8.42 0.21
C ALA A 96 -7.45 9.02 1.61
N PHE A 97 -6.70 8.35 2.49
CA PHE A 97 -6.33 8.89 3.81
C PHE A 97 -5.42 10.11 3.73
N ALA A 98 -4.43 10.10 2.82
CA ALA A 98 -3.55 11.25 2.60
C ALA A 98 -4.37 12.47 2.16
N LEU A 99 -5.28 12.30 1.19
CA LEU A 99 -6.17 13.36 0.73
C LEU A 99 -7.12 13.84 1.85
N TYR A 100 -7.59 12.95 2.71
CA TYR A 100 -8.42 13.32 3.86
C TYR A 100 -7.67 14.23 4.83
N GLU A 101 -6.44 13.86 5.22
CA GLU A 101 -5.64 14.69 6.14
C GLU A 101 -5.26 16.03 5.52
N LEU A 102 -4.84 16.02 4.26
CA LEU A 102 -4.51 17.25 3.52
C LEU A 102 -5.74 18.14 3.31
N ALA A 103 -6.94 17.57 3.16
CA ALA A 103 -8.16 18.37 3.06
C ALA A 103 -8.52 19.07 4.36
N LEU A 104 -8.22 18.45 5.51
CA LEU A 104 -8.40 19.06 6.83
C LEU A 104 -7.33 20.11 7.16
N GLN A 105 -6.19 20.07 6.47
CA GLN A 105 -5.01 20.90 6.75
C GLN A 105 -4.50 21.54 5.47
N THR A 106 -5.19 22.60 5.03
CA THR A 106 -4.93 23.24 3.74
C THR A 106 -3.50 23.78 3.61
N ASP A 107 -2.86 24.19 4.69
CA ASP A 107 -1.47 24.68 4.67
C ASP A 107 -0.49 23.57 4.28
N LEU A 108 -0.69 22.34 4.78
CA LEU A 108 0.12 21.19 4.38
C LEU A 108 -0.15 20.78 2.92
N GLN A 109 -1.41 20.91 2.47
CA GLN A 109 -1.79 20.65 1.09
C GLN A 109 -1.13 21.62 0.11
N GLU A 110 -1.15 22.93 0.42
CA GLU A 110 -0.49 23.93 -0.43
C GLU A 110 1.03 23.77 -0.40
N ARG A 111 1.63 23.49 0.76
CA ARG A 111 3.08 23.19 0.83
C ARG A 111 3.46 22.00 -0.06
N LEU A 112 2.67 20.91 -0.02
CA LEU A 112 2.91 19.76 -0.87
C LEU A 112 2.69 20.08 -2.35
N ARG A 113 1.65 20.86 -2.68
CA ARG A 113 1.41 21.34 -4.06
C ARG A 113 2.60 22.15 -4.59
N THR A 114 3.15 23.05 -3.78
CA THR A 114 4.33 23.84 -4.14
C THR A 114 5.52 22.94 -4.44
N GLU A 115 5.85 21.98 -3.56
CA GLU A 115 6.92 21.01 -3.84
C GLU A 115 6.68 20.25 -5.15
N ILE A 116 5.45 19.77 -5.38
CA ILE A 116 5.11 19.04 -6.60
C ILE A 116 5.38 19.88 -7.85
N GLU A 117 4.91 21.12 -7.90
CA GLU A 117 5.10 22.00 -9.06
C GLU A 117 6.57 22.38 -9.26
N GLU A 118 7.28 22.75 -8.19
CA GLU A 118 8.70 23.10 -8.26
C GLU A 118 9.56 21.93 -8.76
N THR A 119 9.36 20.73 -8.19
CA THR A 119 10.09 19.54 -8.62
C THR A 119 9.73 19.18 -10.06
N ILE A 120 8.45 19.19 -10.45
CA ILE A 120 8.08 18.88 -11.84
C ILE A 120 8.69 19.87 -12.83
N GLN A 121 8.75 21.16 -12.49
CA GLN A 121 9.41 22.18 -13.32
C GLN A 121 10.91 21.91 -13.47
N LYS A 122 11.60 21.50 -12.39
CA LYS A 122 13.02 21.09 -12.42
C LYS A 122 13.29 19.93 -13.39
N TYR A 123 12.30 19.05 -13.59
CA TYR A 123 12.39 17.90 -14.50
C TYR A 123 11.62 18.13 -15.82
N ASN A 124 11.65 19.36 -16.36
CA ASN A 124 11.08 19.72 -17.67
C ASN A 124 9.57 19.43 -17.83
N ASN A 125 8.81 19.51 -16.74
CA ASN A 125 7.39 19.17 -16.70
C ASN A 125 7.05 17.69 -16.95
N GLU A 126 8.02 16.78 -16.82
CA GLU A 126 7.84 15.35 -17.03
C GLU A 126 7.76 14.58 -15.71
N PHE A 127 6.83 13.63 -15.63
CA PHE A 127 6.69 12.72 -14.49
C PHE A 127 7.65 11.54 -14.63
N THR A 128 8.95 11.79 -14.50
CA THR A 128 9.98 10.74 -14.51
C THR A 128 10.08 10.03 -13.15
N TYR A 129 10.77 8.89 -13.13
CA TYR A 129 11.04 8.17 -11.87
C TYR A 129 11.88 9.05 -10.92
N GLU A 130 12.89 9.73 -11.46
CA GLU A 130 13.77 10.62 -10.72
C GLU A 130 13.01 11.82 -10.13
N CYS A 131 12.07 12.38 -10.90
CA CYS A 131 11.18 13.44 -10.43
C CYS A 131 10.37 13.00 -9.21
N MET A 132 9.78 11.79 -9.24
CA MET A 132 9.00 11.26 -8.11
C MET A 132 9.87 10.86 -6.90
N GLU A 133 11.15 10.60 -7.11
CA GLU A 133 12.11 10.38 -6.02
C GLU A 133 12.60 11.70 -5.39
N ASP A 134 12.56 12.82 -6.12
CA ASP A 134 13.03 14.14 -5.66
C ASP A 134 11.92 14.99 -5.01
N MET A 135 11.05 14.34 -4.22
CA MET A 135 9.96 14.98 -3.48
C MET A 135 10.01 14.56 -1.99
N PRO A 136 10.90 15.16 -1.17
CA PRO A 136 11.08 14.76 0.22
C PRO A 136 9.83 14.96 1.08
N TYR A 137 9.10 16.07 0.93
CA TYR A 137 7.90 16.35 1.71
C TYR A 137 6.73 15.43 1.31
N MET A 138 6.58 15.08 0.03
CA MET A 138 5.69 14.01 -0.42
C MET A 138 5.95 12.68 0.31
N LYS A 139 7.23 12.29 0.46
CA LYS A 139 7.60 11.07 1.19
C LYS A 139 7.23 11.17 2.67
N GLN A 140 7.40 12.35 3.28
CA GLN A 140 7.00 12.61 4.67
C GLN A 140 5.49 12.48 4.85
N VAL A 141 4.69 13.13 4.00
CA VAL A 141 3.23 13.09 4.03
C VAL A 141 2.71 11.65 3.89
N LEU A 142 3.25 10.89 2.93
CA LEU A 142 2.85 9.49 2.75
C LEU A 142 3.27 8.61 3.94
N SER A 143 4.44 8.86 4.54
CA SER A 143 4.92 8.08 5.68
C SER A 143 4.11 8.35 6.95
N GLU A 144 3.75 9.61 7.18
CA GLU A 144 2.86 10.00 8.27
C GLU A 144 1.44 9.49 8.07
N THR A 145 0.94 9.50 6.82
CA THR A 145 -0.35 8.87 6.49
C THR A 145 -0.36 7.39 6.85
N GLN A 146 0.72 6.67 6.50
CA GLN A 146 0.83 5.24 6.79
C GLN A 146 1.07 4.94 8.27
N ARG A 147 1.69 5.86 9.03
CA ARG A 147 1.77 5.78 10.50
C ARG A 147 0.39 5.94 11.12
N LYS A 148 -0.34 7.00 10.75
CA LYS A 148 -1.65 7.29 11.34
C LYS A 148 -2.74 6.31 10.90
N TYR A 149 -2.62 5.77 9.69
CA TYR A 149 -3.59 4.85 9.09
C TYR A 149 -2.92 3.59 8.52
N PRO A 150 -2.35 2.71 9.37
CA PRO A 150 -1.70 1.50 8.90
C PRO A 150 -2.75 0.52 8.38
N ILE A 151 -2.79 0.31 7.06
CA ILE A 151 -3.76 -0.59 6.41
C ILE A 151 -3.70 -2.02 6.99
N ALA A 152 -2.49 -2.47 7.36
CA ALA A 152 -2.27 -3.69 8.14
C ALA A 152 -1.99 -3.33 9.61
N PRO A 153 -3.02 -3.17 10.46
CA PRO A 153 -2.85 -2.69 11.84
C PRO A 153 -2.18 -3.70 12.77
N ASN A 154 -2.15 -4.98 12.39
CA ASN A 154 -1.53 -6.07 13.14
C ASN A 154 -0.73 -6.97 12.19
N LEU A 155 0.51 -7.28 12.56
CA LEU A 155 1.31 -8.30 11.88
C LEU A 155 1.30 -9.56 12.73
N MET A 156 1.07 -10.71 12.11
CA MET A 156 0.98 -11.99 12.82
C MET A 156 2.08 -12.95 12.39
N ARG A 157 2.62 -13.71 13.35
CA ARG A 157 3.56 -14.81 13.13
C ARG A 157 3.12 -16.01 13.97
N GLN A 158 3.52 -17.21 13.56
CA GLN A 158 3.39 -18.41 14.37
C GLN A 158 4.78 -18.95 14.69
N ALA A 159 5.04 -19.21 15.96
CA ALA A 159 6.32 -19.76 16.39
C ALA A 159 6.51 -21.19 15.85
N ALA A 160 7.56 -21.41 15.05
CA ALA A 160 7.85 -22.73 14.49
C ALA A 160 8.48 -23.70 15.51
N ALA A 161 9.09 -23.15 16.56
CA ALA A 161 9.72 -23.85 17.67
C ALA A 161 9.60 -23.00 18.95
N ASP A 162 9.88 -23.61 20.10
CA ASP A 162 10.02 -22.86 21.35
C ASP A 162 11.13 -21.81 21.20
N TYR A 163 10.80 -20.56 21.51
CA TYR A 163 11.69 -19.42 21.37
C TYR A 163 11.81 -18.69 22.72
N VAL A 164 13.00 -18.74 23.30
CA VAL A 164 13.32 -17.99 24.53
C VAL A 164 13.60 -16.54 24.15
N VAL A 165 12.87 -15.60 24.73
CA VAL A 165 13.03 -14.17 24.41
C VAL A 165 14.43 -13.70 24.83
N PRO A 166 15.25 -13.14 23.91
CA PRO A 166 16.58 -12.63 24.24
C PRO A 166 16.53 -11.61 25.39
N GLY A 167 17.47 -11.70 26.33
CA GLY A 167 17.51 -10.85 27.53
C GLY A 167 16.46 -11.18 28.60
N HIS A 168 15.50 -12.06 28.28
CA HIS A 168 14.32 -12.33 29.11
C HIS A 168 14.07 -13.84 29.24
N PRO A 169 14.98 -14.62 29.87
CA PRO A 169 14.99 -16.09 29.83
C PRO A 169 13.75 -16.77 30.44
N LYS A 170 12.97 -16.04 31.25
CA LYS A 170 11.70 -16.53 31.82
C LYS A 170 10.55 -16.53 30.80
N TYR A 171 10.67 -15.75 29.74
CA TYR A 171 9.64 -15.62 28.72
C TYR A 171 9.98 -16.55 27.54
N VAL A 172 9.11 -17.53 27.32
CA VAL A 172 9.25 -18.50 26.24
C VAL A 172 8.00 -18.47 25.37
N ILE A 173 8.15 -18.10 24.12
CA ILE A 173 7.11 -18.21 23.10
C ILE A 173 7.07 -19.66 22.64
N LYS A 174 6.00 -20.38 22.96
CA LYS A 174 5.91 -21.82 22.69
C LYS A 174 5.67 -22.10 21.21
N LYS A 175 6.17 -23.24 20.72
CA LYS A 175 5.85 -23.74 19.39
C LYS A 175 4.34 -23.73 19.14
N GLY A 176 3.93 -23.22 17.98
CA GLY A 176 2.53 -23.09 17.58
C GLY A 176 1.83 -21.84 18.11
N MET A 177 2.43 -21.11 19.06
CA MET A 177 1.87 -19.87 19.59
C MET A 177 1.85 -18.78 18.52
N MET A 178 0.72 -18.08 18.42
CA MET A 178 0.59 -16.89 17.58
C MET A 178 1.21 -15.69 18.29
N VAL A 179 2.04 -14.95 17.57
CA VAL A 179 2.63 -13.68 18.00
C VAL A 179 2.00 -12.58 17.17
N THR A 180 1.40 -11.60 17.84
CA THR A 180 0.83 -10.42 17.20
C THR A 180 1.72 -9.22 17.51
N ILE A 181 2.18 -8.54 16.47
CA ILE A 181 2.90 -7.27 16.54
C ILE A 181 1.86 -6.18 16.27
N PRO A 182 1.48 -5.37 17.27
CA PRO A 182 0.41 -4.39 17.14
C PRO A 182 0.94 -3.12 16.45
N THR A 183 1.10 -3.14 15.13
CA THR A 183 1.57 -1.99 14.34
C THR A 183 0.82 -0.72 14.68
N ILE A 184 -0.51 -0.77 14.74
CA ILE A 184 -1.33 0.40 15.10
C ILE A 184 -1.08 0.88 16.54
N GLY A 185 -0.79 -0.03 17.47
CA GLY A 185 -0.46 0.31 18.85
C GLY A 185 0.88 1.04 18.93
N ILE A 186 1.91 0.49 18.27
CA ILE A 186 3.24 1.12 18.16
C ILE A 186 3.12 2.50 17.51
N HIS A 187 2.36 2.60 16.42
CA HIS A 187 2.18 3.85 15.68
C HIS A 187 1.42 4.93 16.44
N TYR A 188 0.62 4.56 17.44
CA TYR A 188 -0.12 5.47 18.31
C TYR A 188 0.47 5.57 19.73
N ASP A 189 1.65 5.00 19.96
CA ASP A 189 2.32 5.11 21.25
C ASP A 189 2.89 6.53 21.42
N PRO A 190 2.43 7.31 22.42
CA PRO A 190 2.91 8.68 22.63
C PRO A 190 4.38 8.75 23.08
N GLU A 191 4.98 7.66 23.58
CA GLU A 191 6.40 7.61 23.92
C GLU A 191 7.28 7.56 22.66
N ILE A 192 6.75 6.98 21.58
CA ILE A 192 7.42 6.88 20.27
C ILE A 192 7.02 8.06 19.36
N TYR A 193 5.74 8.41 19.36
CA TYR A 193 5.11 9.44 18.54
C TYR A 193 4.34 10.44 19.41
N PRO A 194 4.99 11.48 19.96
CA PRO A 194 4.34 12.46 20.82
C PRO A 194 3.14 13.13 20.14
N GLU A 195 1.98 13.25 20.80
CA GLU A 195 0.71 13.68 20.14
C GLU A 195 0.32 12.78 18.95
N PRO A 196 0.14 11.47 19.13
CA PRO A 196 0.02 10.49 18.04
C PRO A 196 -1.21 10.71 17.14
N ASP A 197 -2.25 11.38 17.64
CA ASP A 197 -3.45 11.73 16.87
C ASP A 197 -3.23 12.91 15.92
N LYS A 198 -2.21 13.75 16.17
CA LYS A 198 -1.87 14.88 15.30
C LYS A 198 -1.14 14.35 14.06
N PHE A 199 -1.66 14.72 12.90
CA PHE A 199 -0.98 14.44 11.64
C PHE A 199 0.15 15.44 11.45
N ASP A 200 1.38 14.96 11.51
CA ASP A 200 2.58 15.79 11.44
C ASP A 200 3.63 15.15 10.51
N PRO A 201 3.73 15.59 9.25
CA PRO A 201 4.74 15.09 8.31
C PRO A 201 6.18 15.27 8.81
N GLU A 202 6.47 16.26 9.66
CA GLU A 202 7.84 16.55 10.13
C GLU A 202 8.40 15.44 11.01
N ARG A 203 7.54 14.55 11.54
CA ARG A 203 7.98 13.28 12.15
C ARG A 203 8.83 12.44 11.21
N PHE A 204 8.68 12.61 9.91
CA PHE A 204 9.43 11.86 8.90
C PHE A 204 10.54 12.69 8.24
N SER A 205 10.95 13.81 8.86
CA SER A 205 12.18 14.50 8.50
C SER A 205 13.39 13.56 8.59
N VAL A 206 14.45 13.87 7.85
CA VAL A 206 15.64 13.01 7.77
C VAL A 206 16.25 12.82 9.15
N GLU A 207 16.25 13.86 9.97
CA GLU A 207 16.76 13.89 11.33
C GLU A 207 15.89 13.05 12.27
N ALA A 208 14.57 13.22 12.21
CA ALA A 208 13.64 12.47 13.05
C ALA A 208 13.64 10.97 12.75
N VAL A 209 13.75 10.58 11.48
CA VAL A 209 13.84 9.16 11.07
C VAL A 209 15.14 8.53 11.55
N LYS A 210 16.28 9.24 11.49
CA LYS A 210 17.57 8.73 11.96
C LYS A 210 17.60 8.41 13.46
N LEU A 211 16.78 9.12 14.26
CA LEU A 211 16.71 8.94 15.71
C LEU A 211 15.73 7.84 16.14
N ARG A 212 14.87 7.36 15.23
CA ARG A 212 13.84 6.36 15.53
C ARG A 212 14.34 4.97 15.17
N ASP A 213 13.95 3.96 15.95
CA ASP A 213 14.18 2.59 15.53
C ASP A 213 13.34 2.26 14.28
N SER A 214 13.93 1.52 13.36
CA SER A 214 13.23 1.10 12.14
C SER A 214 11.98 0.29 12.43
N VAL A 215 11.95 -0.46 13.55
CA VAL A 215 10.80 -1.29 13.94
C VAL A 215 9.66 -0.50 14.59
N ASP A 216 9.84 0.80 14.81
CA ASP A 216 8.76 1.68 15.29
C ASP A 216 7.85 2.13 14.14
N TRP A 217 8.30 2.03 12.88
CA TRP A 217 7.52 2.36 11.69
C TRP A 217 7.35 1.14 10.76
N LEU A 218 6.29 0.35 11.01
CA LEU A 218 6.03 -0.93 10.32
C LEU A 218 4.85 -0.97 9.32
N PRO A 219 4.56 0.05 8.48
CA PRO A 219 3.42 -0.04 7.56
C PRO A 219 3.60 -1.08 6.45
N PHE A 220 4.85 -1.44 6.14
CA PHE A 220 5.21 -2.51 5.21
C PHE A 220 5.73 -3.78 5.92
N GLY A 221 5.70 -3.81 7.25
CA GLY A 221 6.39 -4.81 8.06
C GLY A 221 7.90 -4.76 7.90
N ASP A 222 8.59 -5.74 8.49
CA ASP A 222 10.05 -5.84 8.46
C ASP A 222 10.52 -7.31 8.31
N GLY A 223 11.79 -7.48 7.93
CA GLY A 223 12.45 -8.75 7.72
C GLY A 223 12.02 -9.47 6.42
N PRO A 224 12.28 -10.78 6.29
CA PRO A 224 12.09 -11.54 5.04
C PRO A 224 10.62 -11.74 4.64
N ARG A 225 9.67 -11.30 5.47
CA ARG A 225 8.23 -11.34 5.23
C ARG A 225 7.62 -9.93 5.21
N ASN A 226 8.44 -8.91 4.95
CA ASN A 226 7.96 -7.57 4.67
C ASN A 226 7.24 -7.50 3.30
N CYS A 227 6.63 -6.36 3.02
CA CYS A 227 5.87 -6.17 1.80
C CYS A 227 6.80 -6.14 0.57
N ILE A 228 6.70 -7.17 -0.27
CA ILE A 228 7.39 -7.23 -1.57
C ILE A 228 7.00 -6.06 -2.50
N GLY A 229 5.79 -5.50 -2.32
CA GLY A 229 5.26 -4.40 -3.11
C GLY A 229 5.64 -3.01 -2.63
N MET A 230 6.44 -2.86 -1.56
CA MET A 230 6.72 -1.57 -0.92
C MET A 230 7.16 -0.48 -1.92
N ARG A 231 8.18 -0.77 -2.74
CA ARG A 231 8.71 0.21 -3.71
C ARG A 231 7.69 0.59 -4.78
N PHE A 232 6.95 -0.42 -5.28
CA PHE A 232 5.91 -0.20 -6.29
C PHE A 232 4.75 0.63 -5.72
N GLY A 233 4.27 0.29 -4.51
CA GLY A 233 3.21 1.02 -3.83
C GLY A 233 3.61 2.46 -3.54
N GLN A 234 4.83 2.70 -3.04
CA GLN A 234 5.34 4.04 -2.81
C GLN A 234 5.37 4.87 -4.10
N MET A 235 5.88 4.31 -5.19
CA MET A 235 5.89 4.98 -6.50
C MET A 235 4.47 5.28 -6.97
N GLN A 236 3.56 4.31 -6.92
CA GLN A 236 2.16 4.46 -7.32
C GLN A 236 1.46 5.58 -6.54
N MET A 237 1.67 5.64 -5.22
CA MET A 237 1.08 6.67 -4.36
C MET A 237 1.65 8.05 -4.68
N ARG A 238 2.96 8.20 -4.89
CA ARG A 238 3.56 9.48 -5.24
C ARG A 238 3.01 10.00 -6.57
N VAL A 239 2.98 9.14 -7.59
CA VAL A 239 2.41 9.50 -8.90
C VAL A 239 0.93 9.89 -8.75
N GLY A 240 0.13 9.06 -8.09
CA GLY A 240 -1.31 9.32 -7.92
C GLY A 240 -1.58 10.63 -7.19
N LEU A 241 -0.88 10.88 -6.08
CA LEU A 241 -1.07 12.09 -5.29
C LEU A 241 -0.59 13.34 -6.04
N SER A 242 0.54 13.26 -6.74
CA SER A 242 1.05 14.36 -7.56
C SER A 242 0.06 14.75 -8.67
N TYR A 243 -0.51 13.79 -9.41
CA TYR A 243 -1.50 14.10 -10.46
C TYR A 243 -2.76 14.78 -9.90
N LEU A 244 -3.22 14.35 -8.73
CA LEU A 244 -4.42 14.90 -8.09
C LEU A 244 -4.16 16.28 -7.52
N LEU A 245 -3.14 16.41 -6.67
CA LEU A 245 -2.83 17.67 -6.00
C LEU A 245 -2.24 18.70 -6.95
N ARG A 246 -1.71 18.35 -8.11
CA ARG A 246 -1.29 19.36 -9.09
C ARG A 246 -2.47 20.16 -9.65
N ARG A 247 -3.59 19.49 -9.92
CA ARG A 247 -4.74 20.08 -10.66
C ARG A 247 -5.93 20.42 -9.80
N TYR A 248 -6.00 19.87 -8.60
CA TYR A 248 -7.17 19.97 -7.76
C TYR A 248 -6.82 20.31 -6.32
N LYS A 249 -7.71 21.08 -5.71
CA LYS A 249 -7.77 21.33 -4.27
C LYS A 249 -8.85 20.47 -3.65
N PHE A 250 -8.54 19.88 -2.50
CA PHE A 250 -9.45 19.03 -1.74
C PHE A 250 -9.83 19.71 -0.45
N THR A 251 -11.12 19.72 -0.12
CA THR A 251 -11.66 20.27 1.13
C THR A 251 -12.76 19.36 1.68
N PRO A 252 -13.09 19.43 2.98
CA PRO A 252 -14.22 18.69 3.54
C PRO A 252 -15.55 19.14 2.92
N CYS A 253 -16.52 18.24 2.91
CA CYS A 253 -17.91 18.50 2.54
C CYS A 253 -18.86 17.97 3.62
N GLU A 254 -20.16 18.19 3.47
CA GLU A 254 -21.19 17.74 4.41
C GLU A 254 -21.17 16.23 4.70
N LYS A 255 -20.60 15.43 3.78
CA LYS A 255 -20.48 13.97 3.91
C LYS A 255 -19.13 13.51 4.47
N THR A 256 -18.19 14.42 4.70
CA THR A 256 -16.88 14.08 5.28
C THR A 256 -17.05 13.72 6.74
N GLN A 257 -16.65 12.50 7.13
CA GLN A 257 -16.69 12.08 8.52
C GLN A 257 -15.48 12.63 9.27
N ILE A 258 -15.74 13.43 10.30
CA ILE A 258 -14.72 14.02 11.18
C ILE A 258 -15.20 13.80 12.63
N PRO A 259 -14.49 13.03 13.47
CA PRO A 259 -13.28 12.25 13.15
C PRO A 259 -13.55 11.08 12.20
N MET A 260 -12.48 10.54 11.61
CA MET A 260 -12.55 9.37 10.73
C MET A 260 -13.12 8.15 11.47
N VAL A 261 -14.04 7.45 10.83
CA VAL A 261 -14.63 6.20 11.34
C VAL A 261 -14.15 5.03 10.49
N PHE A 262 -13.75 3.93 11.13
CA PHE A 262 -13.20 2.76 10.43
C PHE A 262 -14.19 1.59 10.38
N GLN A 263 -14.07 0.77 9.33
CA GLN A 263 -14.79 -0.49 9.24
C GLN A 263 -14.26 -1.50 10.26
N LYS A 264 -15.14 -2.37 10.75
CA LYS A 264 -14.74 -3.53 11.57
C LYS A 264 -14.25 -4.66 10.66
N SER A 265 -13.01 -4.52 10.18
CA SER A 265 -12.35 -5.47 9.27
C SER A 265 -10.94 -5.80 9.73
N PHE A 266 -10.34 -6.84 9.13
CA PHE A 266 -8.96 -7.24 9.40
C PHE A 266 -7.94 -6.15 9.02
N ALA A 267 -8.19 -5.45 7.91
CA ALA A 267 -7.42 -4.29 7.48
C ALA A 267 -8.17 -3.00 7.81
N LEU A 268 -7.43 -1.90 7.91
CA LEU A 268 -7.95 -0.59 8.27
C LEU A 268 -8.52 0.11 7.02
N PHE A 269 -9.83 0.28 6.98
CA PHE A 269 -10.55 0.96 5.90
C PHE A 269 -11.53 1.99 6.44
N PRO A 270 -11.77 3.09 5.71
CA PRO A 270 -12.77 4.09 6.08
C PRO A 270 -14.19 3.51 5.98
N GLN A 271 -15.03 3.74 6.99
CA GLN A 271 -16.42 3.30 7.01
C GLN A 271 -17.24 4.10 6.01
N GLY A 272 -17.74 3.43 4.96
CA GLY A 272 -18.55 4.09 3.94
C GLY A 272 -17.75 4.89 2.89
N GLY A 273 -16.42 4.88 2.98
CA GLY A 273 -15.51 5.62 2.08
C GLY A 273 -15.27 7.06 2.51
N ILE A 274 -14.28 7.70 1.89
CA ILE A 274 -13.90 9.10 2.16
C ILE A 274 -14.56 9.99 1.10
N HIS A 275 -15.31 10.99 1.55
CA HIS A 275 -15.97 11.96 0.68
C HIS A 275 -15.34 13.33 0.90
N LEU A 276 -14.88 13.96 -0.19
CA LEU A 276 -14.26 15.29 -0.18
C LEU A 276 -14.85 16.13 -1.31
N LYS A 277 -14.83 17.45 -1.14
CA LYS A 277 -15.09 18.42 -2.19
C LYS A 277 -13.81 18.63 -3.00
N ILE A 278 -13.96 18.68 -4.32
CA ILE A 278 -12.87 18.83 -5.27
C ILE A 278 -13.11 20.12 -6.06
N GLU A 279 -12.11 20.98 -6.10
CA GLU A 279 -12.11 22.22 -6.88
C GLU A 279 -10.88 22.22 -7.80
N ARG A 280 -11.04 22.63 -9.06
CA ARG A 280 -9.91 22.78 -9.97
C ARG A 280 -9.14 24.04 -9.59
N VAL A 281 -7.81 23.92 -9.56
CA VAL A 281 -6.88 25.05 -9.40
C VAL A 281 -6.44 25.56 -10.76
#